data_AF-A0A959ZDZ0-F1
#
_entry.id   AF-A0A959ZDZ0-F1
#
_cell.length_a   1.000
_cell.length_b   1.000
_cell.length_c   1.000
_cell.angle_alpha   90.00
_cell.angle_beta   90.00
_cell.angle_gamma   90.00
#
_symmetry.space_group_name_H-M   'P 1'
#
loop_
_entity.id
_entity.type
_entity.pdbx_description
1 polymer ?
#
loop_
_entity_poly.entity_id
_entity_poly.type
_entity_poly.pdbx_seq_one_letter_code
_entity_poly.pdbx_strand_id
1 'polypeptide(L)'
;MSRLRQRRPGQYRTLIILAVAIGALLIALIGMATRKASNEYEDIQGTQDMREIFGGVRQLDDRLGSDDAPVQMQVFLDAQSGTYRDQFLDTVPALVNGPVRDGNLKLLYRNRSLTRNATERSFYGIQAAQNQGYGWQYAYLMFRNQDLAREQGLDDDFLTKLAESIEYLDQDEWKKDFEQGLEEGSAMNADLQAQDQIAI
;
A
#
# COMPACT_ATOMS: atom_id res chain seq x y z
N MET A 1 -38.48 67.75 -26.11
CA MET A 1 -38.39 66.59 -25.19
C MET A 1 -37.29 65.66 -25.68
N SER A 2 -36.23 65.44 -24.87
CA SER A 2 -35.46 64.18 -24.71
C SER A 2 -34.05 64.51 -24.21
N ARG A 3 -33.79 64.34 -22.90
CA ARG A 3 -32.47 64.51 -22.28
C ARG A 3 -31.60 63.29 -22.61
N LEU A 4 -30.45 63.52 -23.24
CA LEU A 4 -29.41 62.51 -23.47
C LEU A 4 -28.87 62.01 -22.13
N ARG A 5 -28.98 60.70 -21.92
CA ARG A 5 -28.54 59.98 -20.73
C ARG A 5 -27.01 59.90 -20.74
N GLN A 6 -26.32 60.80 -20.04
CA GLN A 6 -24.87 60.73 -19.82
C GLN A 6 -24.51 59.39 -19.16
N ARG A 7 -23.91 58.47 -19.91
CA ARG A 7 -23.30 57.26 -19.35
C ARG A 7 -22.05 57.68 -18.57
N ARG A 8 -22.06 57.45 -17.26
CA ARG A 8 -20.98 57.85 -16.36
C ARG A 8 -19.72 57.03 -16.68
N PRO A 9 -18.59 57.66 -17.08
CA PRO A 9 -17.39 56.95 -17.52
C PRO A 9 -16.75 56.07 -16.42
N GLY A 10 -17.10 56.30 -15.15
CA GLY A 10 -16.68 55.45 -14.03
C GLY A 10 -17.28 54.05 -14.04
N GLN A 11 -18.50 53.87 -14.58
CA GLN A 11 -19.16 52.56 -14.58
C GLN A 11 -18.46 51.55 -15.49
N TYR A 12 -17.95 52.01 -16.64
CA TYR A 12 -17.17 51.15 -17.53
C TYR A 12 -15.84 50.73 -16.92
N ARG A 13 -15.16 51.64 -16.20
CA ARG A 13 -13.92 51.32 -15.49
C ARG A 13 -14.15 50.28 -14.38
N THR A 14 -15.21 50.43 -13.60
CA THR A 14 -15.58 49.45 -12.57
C THR A 14 -15.92 48.09 -13.17
N LEU A 15 -16.64 48.05 -14.29
CA LEU A 15 -16.98 46.80 -14.98
C LEU A 15 -15.74 46.08 -15.55
N ILE A 16 -14.78 46.83 -16.09
CA ILE A 16 -13.52 46.27 -16.60
C ILE A 16 -12.70 45.68 -15.45
N ILE A 17 -12.57 46.39 -14.32
CA ILE A 17 -11.83 45.89 -13.15
C ILE A 17 -12.48 44.62 -12.60
N LEU A 18 -13.81 44.59 -12.52
CA LEU A 18 -14.55 43.41 -12.05
C LEU A 18 -14.35 42.21 -12.98
N ALA A 19 -14.42 42.43 -14.29
CA ALA A 19 -14.21 41.36 -15.27
C ALA A 19 -12.79 40.79 -15.21
N VAL A 20 -11.77 41.63 -15.02
CA VAL A 20 -10.37 41.18 -14.85
C VAL A 20 -10.20 40.40 -13.56
N ALA A 21 -10.79 40.85 -12.45
CA ALA A 21 -10.72 40.15 -11.16
C ALA A 21 -11.39 38.76 -11.23
N ILE A 22 -12.55 38.66 -11.88
CA ILE A 22 -13.25 37.38 -12.08
C ILE A 22 -12.45 36.48 -13.01
N GLY A 23 -11.87 37.01 -14.09
CA GLY A 23 -11.02 36.24 -14.99
C GLY A 23 -9.78 35.68 -14.29
N ALA A 24 -9.11 36.49 -13.47
CA ALA A 24 -7.95 36.06 -12.68
C ALA A 24 -8.34 34.99 -11.65
N LEU A 25 -9.50 35.15 -10.99
CA LEU A 25 -10.01 34.16 -10.04
C LEU A 25 -10.32 32.84 -10.74
N LEU A 26 -10.97 32.87 -11.91
CA LEU A 26 -11.27 31.67 -12.69
C LEU A 26 -10.00 30.97 -13.17
N ILE A 27 -8.98 31.71 -13.62
CA ILE A 27 -7.67 31.15 -14.00
C ILE A 27 -6.98 30.51 -12.79
N ALA A 28 -7.04 31.15 -11.62
CA ALA A 28 -6.48 30.58 -10.38
C ALA A 28 -7.23 29.33 -9.93
N LEU A 29 -8.57 29.31 -10.02
CA LEU A 29 -9.40 28.15 -9.69
C LEU A 29 -9.16 26.99 -10.66
N ILE A 30 -9.06 27.27 -11.97
CA ILE A 30 -8.70 26.26 -12.97
C ILE A 30 -7.29 25.76 -12.69
N GLY A 31 -6.33 26.63 -12.41
CA GLY A 31 -4.96 26.25 -12.05
C GLY A 31 -4.88 25.37 -10.80
N MET A 32 -5.75 25.57 -9.80
CA MET A 32 -5.86 24.68 -8.63
C MET A 32 -6.58 23.37 -8.96
N ALA A 33 -7.61 23.39 -9.80
CA ALA A 33 -8.34 22.19 -10.22
C ALA A 33 -7.55 21.30 -11.21
N THR A 34 -6.64 21.89 -11.99
CA THR A 34 -5.77 21.18 -12.94
C THR A 34 -4.36 20.94 -12.41
N ARG A 35 -4.05 21.44 -11.20
CA ARG A 35 -2.87 20.96 -10.45
C ARG A 35 -3.16 19.53 -10.07
N LYS A 36 -2.79 18.60 -10.96
CA LYS A 36 -2.46 17.24 -10.58
C LYS A 36 -1.40 17.40 -9.49
N ALA A 37 -1.72 16.97 -8.26
CA ALA A 37 -0.74 16.95 -7.19
C ALA A 37 0.48 16.21 -7.75
N SER A 38 1.57 16.93 -7.96
CA SER A 38 2.85 16.34 -8.29
C SER A 38 3.37 15.74 -6.99
N ASN A 39 2.84 14.58 -6.61
CA ASN A 39 3.59 13.68 -5.76
C ASN A 39 4.69 13.13 -6.65
N GLU A 40 5.90 13.61 -6.44
CA GLU A 40 7.11 13.25 -7.19
C GLU A 40 7.62 11.83 -6.82
N TYR A 41 6.68 10.96 -6.42
CA TYR A 41 6.85 9.54 -6.17
C TYR A 41 5.65 8.85 -6.84
N GLU A 42 5.92 7.90 -7.73
CA GLU A 42 4.85 7.09 -8.31
C GLU A 42 4.02 6.43 -7.19
N ASP A 43 2.71 6.41 -7.37
CA ASP A 43 1.75 5.85 -6.42
C ASP A 43 1.97 4.33 -6.26
N ILE A 44 1.67 3.79 -5.07
CA ILE A 44 1.79 2.35 -4.82
C ILE A 44 0.85 1.61 -5.77
N GLN A 45 1.42 0.69 -6.55
CA GLN A 45 0.71 -0.10 -7.55
C GLN A 45 -0.05 -1.26 -6.90
N GLY A 46 -1.18 -1.63 -7.49
CA GLY A 46 -1.92 -2.85 -7.12
C GLY A 46 -2.82 -2.73 -5.89
N THR A 47 -3.09 -1.52 -5.38
CA THR A 47 -3.97 -1.32 -4.22
C THR A 47 -5.41 -1.77 -4.48
N GLN A 48 -5.92 -1.57 -5.71
CA GLN A 48 -7.24 -2.06 -6.10
C GLN A 48 -7.29 -3.60 -6.18
N ASP A 49 -6.32 -4.21 -6.86
CA ASP A 49 -6.22 -5.67 -6.96
C ASP A 49 -6.10 -6.30 -5.57
N MET A 50 -5.27 -5.73 -4.69
CA MET A 50 -5.13 -6.16 -3.30
C MET A 50 -6.49 -6.17 -2.58
N ARG A 51 -7.29 -5.09 -2.68
CA ARG A 51 -8.62 -5.03 -2.07
C ARG A 51 -9.57 -6.07 -2.66
N GLU A 52 -9.53 -6.29 -3.96
CA GLU A 52 -10.37 -7.29 -4.63
C GLU A 52 -9.98 -8.72 -4.21
N ILE A 53 -8.69 -9.02 -4.16
CA ILE A 53 -8.17 -10.35 -3.85
C ILE A 53 -8.40 -10.70 -2.38
N PHE A 54 -8.05 -9.81 -1.45
CA PHE A 54 -8.06 -10.13 -0.01
C PHE A 54 -9.33 -9.65 0.71
N GLY A 55 -10.10 -8.75 0.09
CA GLY A 55 -11.33 -8.20 0.68
C GLY A 55 -12.32 -9.30 1.06
N GLY A 56 -12.75 -9.28 2.32
CA GLY A 56 -13.70 -10.24 2.88
C GLY A 56 -13.12 -11.64 3.16
N VAL A 57 -11.82 -11.88 2.92
CA VAL A 57 -11.16 -13.13 3.32
C VAL A 57 -10.60 -12.95 4.72
N ARG A 58 -10.98 -13.84 5.64
CA ARG A 58 -10.53 -13.76 7.03
C ARG A 58 -9.01 -13.92 7.10
N GLN A 59 -8.38 -13.01 7.82
CA GLN A 59 -6.97 -13.08 8.18
C GLN A 59 -6.81 -13.00 9.69
N LEU A 60 -5.85 -13.74 10.21
CA LEU A 60 -5.46 -13.72 11.61
C LEU A 60 -4.04 -14.21 11.70
N ASP A 61 -3.16 -13.40 12.28
CA ASP A 61 -1.73 -13.67 12.30
C ASP A 61 -1.25 -14.04 10.88
N ASP A 62 -0.52 -15.13 10.73
CA ASP A 62 0.00 -15.65 9.46
C ASP A 62 -1.05 -16.20 8.50
N ARG A 63 -2.28 -16.44 8.97
CA ARG A 63 -3.28 -17.23 8.26
C ARG A 63 -4.16 -16.38 7.37
N LEU A 64 -4.38 -16.86 6.15
CA LEU A 64 -5.41 -16.38 5.21
C LEU A 64 -6.38 -17.51 4.89
N GLY A 65 -7.67 -17.30 5.14
CA GLY A 65 -8.76 -18.26 4.87
C GLY A 65 -9.61 -18.59 6.09
N SER A 66 -10.39 -19.67 6.02
CA SER A 66 -11.15 -20.17 7.17
C SER A 66 -10.24 -20.90 8.17
N ASP A 67 -10.55 -20.84 9.46
CA ASP A 67 -9.84 -21.64 10.46
C ASP A 67 -10.19 -23.14 10.33
N ASP A 68 -11.43 -23.42 9.96
CA ASP A 68 -11.97 -24.77 9.74
C ASP A 68 -11.59 -25.38 8.38
N ALA A 69 -10.75 -24.69 7.59
CA ALA A 69 -10.34 -25.19 6.29
C ALA A 69 -9.61 -26.55 6.44
N PRO A 70 -10.05 -27.60 5.72
CA PRO A 70 -9.52 -28.96 5.89
C PRO A 70 -8.07 -29.11 5.42
N VAL A 71 -7.60 -28.21 4.55
CA VAL A 71 -6.23 -28.20 4.04
C VAL A 71 -5.51 -26.94 4.50
N GLN A 72 -4.27 -27.10 4.96
CA GLN A 72 -3.35 -26.02 5.30
C GLN A 72 -2.12 -26.09 4.41
N MET A 73 -1.70 -24.95 3.87
CA MET A 73 -0.47 -24.80 3.10
C MET A 73 0.41 -23.72 3.74
N GLN A 74 1.65 -24.06 4.09
CA GLN A 74 2.64 -23.07 4.49
C GLN A 74 3.36 -22.57 3.25
N VAL A 75 3.43 -21.25 3.10
CA VAL A 75 4.04 -20.60 1.93
C VAL A 75 5.24 -19.79 2.41
N PHE A 76 6.43 -20.26 2.06
CA PHE A 76 7.70 -19.61 2.41
C PHE A 76 8.09 -18.63 1.30
N LEU A 77 8.16 -17.34 1.65
CA LEU A 77 8.26 -16.26 0.68
C LEU A 77 9.34 -15.26 1.09
N ASP A 78 10.11 -14.84 0.08
CA ASP A 78 10.95 -13.67 0.12
C ASP A 78 10.29 -12.58 -0.72
N ALA A 79 9.55 -11.68 -0.07
CA ALA A 79 8.83 -10.59 -0.75
C ALA A 79 9.77 -9.54 -1.38
N GLN A 80 11.05 -9.51 -1.00
CA GLN A 80 12.06 -8.65 -1.62
C GLN A 80 12.71 -9.30 -2.85
N SER A 81 12.63 -10.62 -2.99
CA SER A 81 13.25 -11.34 -4.10
C SER A 81 12.40 -11.29 -5.37
N GLY A 82 13.03 -10.88 -6.47
CA GLY A 82 12.39 -10.90 -7.80
C GLY A 82 12.24 -12.29 -8.40
N THR A 83 12.90 -13.32 -7.85
CA THR A 83 12.99 -14.67 -8.44
C THR A 83 11.62 -15.33 -8.65
N TYR A 84 10.70 -15.16 -7.69
CA TYR A 84 9.39 -15.81 -7.70
C TYR A 84 8.23 -14.81 -7.70
N ARG A 85 8.50 -13.55 -8.06
CA ARG A 85 7.51 -12.48 -8.05
C ARG A 85 6.28 -12.83 -8.90
N ASP A 86 6.48 -13.16 -10.17
CA ASP A 86 5.36 -13.42 -11.09
C ASP A 86 4.57 -14.66 -10.65
N GLN A 87 5.27 -15.71 -10.21
CA GLN A 87 4.62 -16.90 -9.69
C GLN A 87 3.76 -16.60 -8.45
N PHE A 88 4.24 -15.77 -7.52
CA PHE A 88 3.44 -15.34 -6.38
C PHE A 88 2.21 -14.55 -6.84
N LEU A 89 2.40 -13.58 -7.74
CA LEU A 89 1.36 -12.66 -8.20
C LEU A 89 0.29 -13.34 -9.08
N ASP A 90 0.59 -14.50 -9.64
CA ASP A 90 -0.37 -15.34 -10.35
C ASP A 90 -1.03 -16.38 -9.42
N THR A 91 -0.20 -17.09 -8.64
CA THR A 91 -0.65 -18.27 -7.88
C THR A 91 -1.46 -17.88 -6.65
N VAL A 92 -0.97 -16.91 -5.85
CA VAL A 92 -1.64 -16.55 -4.60
C VAL A 92 -3.03 -15.97 -4.88
N PRO A 93 -3.21 -15.02 -5.81
CA PRO A 93 -4.55 -14.54 -6.15
C PRO A 93 -5.49 -15.64 -6.65
N ALA A 94 -5.00 -16.61 -7.45
CA ALA A 94 -5.81 -17.74 -7.91
C ALA A 94 -6.24 -18.66 -6.75
N LEU A 95 -5.33 -18.95 -5.81
CA LEU A 95 -5.67 -19.73 -4.61
C LEU A 95 -6.65 -19.00 -3.71
N VAL A 96 -6.46 -17.69 -3.55
CA VAL A 96 -7.34 -16.85 -2.74
C VAL A 96 -8.75 -16.82 -3.32
N ASN A 97 -8.87 -16.55 -4.63
CA ASN A 97 -10.15 -16.42 -5.31
C ASN A 97 -10.90 -17.74 -5.51
N GLY A 98 -10.23 -18.89 -5.34
CA GLY A 98 -10.86 -20.21 -5.36
C GLY A 98 -10.86 -20.87 -3.97
N PRO A 99 -9.99 -21.87 -3.74
CA PRO A 99 -10.10 -22.77 -2.61
C PRO A 99 -10.02 -22.09 -1.23
N VAL A 100 -9.37 -20.93 -1.11
CA VAL A 100 -9.33 -20.19 0.18
C VAL A 100 -10.68 -19.54 0.47
N ARG A 101 -11.25 -18.82 -0.50
CA ARG A 101 -12.59 -18.23 -0.37
C ARG A 101 -13.68 -19.28 -0.19
N ASP A 102 -13.54 -20.43 -0.84
CA ASP A 102 -14.46 -21.57 -0.69
C ASP A 102 -14.34 -22.27 0.68
N GLY A 103 -13.35 -21.89 1.50
CA GLY A 103 -13.11 -22.48 2.81
C GLY A 103 -12.44 -23.87 2.77
N ASN A 104 -11.92 -24.28 1.61
CA ASN A 104 -11.25 -25.57 1.43
C ASN A 104 -9.75 -25.52 1.78
N LEU A 105 -9.15 -24.33 1.74
CA LEU A 105 -7.72 -24.10 1.96
C LEU A 105 -7.51 -22.92 2.91
N LYS A 106 -6.52 -23.05 3.81
CA LYS A 106 -5.90 -21.92 4.49
C LYS A 106 -4.43 -21.84 4.15
N LEU A 107 -3.94 -20.63 3.90
CA LEU A 107 -2.53 -20.35 3.64
C LEU A 107 -1.90 -19.77 4.90
N LEU A 108 -0.69 -20.21 5.25
CA LEU A 108 0.11 -19.61 6.33
C LEU A 108 1.35 -18.95 5.72
N TYR A 109 1.50 -17.65 5.94
CA TYR A 109 2.64 -16.88 5.43
C TYR A 109 3.89 -17.14 6.28
N ARG A 110 5.00 -17.47 5.64
CA ARG A 110 6.31 -17.61 6.31
C ARG A 110 7.32 -16.73 5.59
N ASN A 111 7.92 -15.79 6.31
CA ASN A 111 9.07 -15.07 5.80
C ASN A 111 10.24 -16.05 5.68
N ARG A 112 10.86 -16.10 4.51
CA ARG A 112 12.08 -16.89 4.28
C ARG A 112 12.96 -16.10 3.34
N SER A 113 14.17 -15.79 3.77
CA SER A 113 15.14 -15.13 2.90
C SER A 113 15.68 -16.09 1.85
N LEU A 114 15.83 -15.60 0.62
CA LEU A 114 16.59 -16.29 -0.44
C LEU A 114 18.04 -15.80 -0.52
N THR A 115 18.45 -14.94 0.41
CA THR A 115 19.83 -14.43 0.53
C THR A 115 20.60 -15.19 1.62
N ARG A 116 21.80 -14.70 1.95
CA ARG A 116 22.58 -15.25 3.08
C ARG A 116 22.12 -14.72 4.44
N ASN A 117 21.36 -13.63 4.45
CA ASN A 117 20.80 -13.09 5.68
C ASN A 117 19.55 -13.87 6.02
N ALA A 118 19.35 -14.24 7.28
CA ALA A 118 18.12 -14.93 7.71
C ALA A 118 16.88 -14.02 7.62
N THR A 119 17.08 -12.70 7.64
CA THR A 119 16.00 -11.71 7.61
C THR A 119 16.28 -10.62 6.58
N GLU A 120 15.20 -10.00 6.12
CA GLU A 120 15.18 -8.91 5.15
C GLU A 120 14.28 -7.79 5.69
N ARG A 121 14.52 -6.53 5.28
CA ARG A 121 13.83 -5.36 5.89
C ARG A 121 12.31 -5.42 5.74
N SER A 122 11.82 -5.88 4.59
CA SER A 122 10.39 -6.06 4.31
C SER A 122 9.72 -7.08 5.24
N PHE A 123 10.46 -8.02 5.82
CA PHE A 123 9.90 -9.06 6.69
C PHE A 123 9.33 -8.45 7.97
N TYR A 124 9.97 -7.40 8.50
CA TYR A 124 9.47 -6.67 9.66
C TYR A 124 8.17 -5.92 9.33
N GLY A 125 8.09 -5.28 8.15
CA GLY A 125 6.88 -4.59 7.71
C GLY A 125 5.71 -5.56 7.48
N ILE A 126 5.99 -6.73 6.91
CA ILE A 126 5.02 -7.81 6.74
C ILE A 126 4.56 -8.35 8.09
N GLN A 127 5.49 -8.62 9.02
CA GLN A 127 5.16 -9.17 10.33
C GLN A 127 4.37 -8.17 11.20
N ALA A 128 4.71 -6.89 11.15
CA ALA A 128 3.93 -5.82 11.80
C ALA A 128 2.50 -5.74 11.23
N ALA A 129 2.33 -5.82 9.90
CA ALA A 129 1.00 -5.87 9.29
C ALA A 129 0.26 -7.19 9.63
N GLN A 130 1.00 -8.29 9.73
CA GLN A 130 0.49 -9.61 10.08
C GLN A 130 -0.12 -9.65 11.49
N ASN A 131 0.50 -8.96 12.46
CA ASN A 131 -0.02 -8.84 13.83
C ASN A 131 -1.43 -8.19 13.87
N GLN A 132 -1.78 -7.43 12.84
CA GLN A 132 -3.09 -6.79 12.68
C GLN A 132 -4.00 -7.51 11.67
N GLY A 133 -3.57 -8.64 11.08
CA GLY A 133 -4.34 -9.38 10.07
C GLY A 133 -4.25 -8.82 8.65
N TYR A 134 -3.17 -8.11 8.31
CA TYR A 134 -2.93 -7.52 6.99
C TYR A 134 -1.62 -7.98 6.32
N GLY A 135 -0.98 -9.02 6.86
CA GLY A 135 0.32 -9.50 6.36
C GLY A 135 0.30 -9.90 4.89
N TRP A 136 -0.78 -10.52 4.40
CA TRP A 136 -0.88 -10.94 2.99
C TRP A 136 -1.08 -9.77 2.02
N GLN A 137 -1.87 -8.76 2.42
CA GLN A 137 -2.03 -7.52 1.66
C GLN A 137 -0.68 -6.80 1.54
N TYR A 138 0.03 -6.68 2.66
CA TYR A 138 1.32 -6.03 2.71
C TYR A 138 2.34 -6.76 1.82
N ALA A 139 2.44 -8.08 1.96
CA ALA A 139 3.33 -8.89 1.13
C ALA A 139 2.97 -8.78 -0.37
N TYR A 140 1.67 -8.78 -0.72
CA TYR A 140 1.23 -8.59 -2.10
C TYR A 140 1.66 -7.24 -2.67
N LEU A 141 1.49 -6.15 -1.91
CA LEU A 141 1.94 -4.82 -2.33
C LEU A 141 3.47 -4.79 -2.47
N MET A 142 4.21 -5.41 -1.56
CA MET A 142 5.66 -5.53 -1.67
C MET A 142 6.08 -6.25 -2.96
N PHE A 143 5.49 -7.41 -3.27
CA PHE A 143 5.74 -8.12 -4.53
C PHE A 143 5.36 -7.30 -5.77
N ARG A 144 4.23 -6.59 -5.72
CA ARG A 144 3.79 -5.72 -6.85
C ARG A 144 4.72 -4.56 -7.09
N ASN A 145 5.34 -4.02 -6.05
CA ASN A 145 6.11 -2.77 -6.12
C ASN A 145 7.63 -2.99 -6.03
N GLN A 146 8.14 -4.18 -6.35
CA GLN A 146 9.59 -4.45 -6.35
C GLN A 146 10.37 -3.58 -7.36
N ASP A 147 9.77 -3.26 -8.50
CA ASP A 147 10.40 -2.39 -9.50
C ASP A 147 10.48 -0.95 -8.98
N LEU A 148 9.39 -0.47 -8.37
CA LEU A 148 9.33 0.82 -7.69
C LEU A 148 10.33 0.92 -6.54
N ALA A 149 10.44 -0.13 -5.72
CA ALA A 149 11.41 -0.21 -4.62
C ALA A 149 12.86 -0.16 -5.13
N ARG A 150 13.15 -0.74 -6.31
CA ARG A 150 14.48 -0.68 -6.93
C ARG A 150 14.82 0.72 -7.43
N GLU A 151 13.82 1.44 -7.94
CA GLU A 151 13.99 2.79 -8.47
C GLU A 151 14.07 3.85 -7.37
N GLN A 152 13.25 3.73 -6.32
CA GLN A 152 13.14 4.72 -5.25
C GLN A 152 13.96 4.39 -4.00
N GLY A 153 14.37 3.14 -3.84
CA GLY A 153 14.99 2.61 -2.62
C GLY A 153 14.00 1.86 -1.75
N LEU A 154 14.45 0.74 -1.18
CA LEU A 154 13.69 -0.03 -0.19
C LEU A 154 14.12 0.42 1.22
N ASP A 155 13.46 1.46 1.71
CA ASP A 155 13.69 2.06 3.03
C ASP A 155 12.39 2.14 3.86
N ASP A 156 12.48 2.74 5.04
CA ASP A 156 11.35 2.84 5.98
C ASP A 156 10.22 3.69 5.40
N ASP A 157 10.55 4.71 4.60
CA ASP A 157 9.56 5.56 3.93
C ASP A 157 8.80 4.76 2.86
N PHE A 158 9.51 3.95 2.06
CA PHE A 158 8.87 3.06 1.10
C PHE A 158 7.94 2.03 1.78
N LEU A 159 8.42 1.39 2.85
CA LEU A 159 7.63 0.42 3.62
C LEU A 159 6.42 1.08 4.29
N THR A 160 6.57 2.28 4.84
CA THR A 160 5.46 3.06 5.40
C THR A 160 4.41 3.37 4.33
N LYS A 161 4.81 3.74 3.11
CA LYS A 161 3.85 3.96 2.00
C LYS A 161 3.05 2.70 1.65
N LEU A 162 3.65 1.51 1.74
CA LEU A 162 2.91 0.25 1.58
C LEU A 162 1.87 0.09 2.69
N ALA A 163 2.24 0.36 3.94
CA ALA A 163 1.34 0.31 5.09
C ALA A 163 0.16 1.29 4.94
N GLU A 164 0.45 2.54 4.55
CA GLU A 164 -0.55 3.60 4.33
C GLU A 164 -1.55 3.26 3.22
N SER A 165 -1.16 2.39 2.29
CA SER A 165 -2.00 1.92 1.18
C SER A 165 -3.00 0.85 1.58
N ILE A 166 -2.92 0.32 2.80
CA ILE A 166 -3.82 -0.72 3.32
C ILE A 166 -4.91 -0.05 4.17
N GLU A 167 -6.14 -0.12 3.66
CA GLU A 167 -7.31 0.39 4.36
C GLU A 167 -7.49 -0.35 5.70
N TYR A 168 -7.72 0.42 6.78
CA TYR A 168 -7.93 -0.06 8.16
C TYR A 168 -6.72 -0.67 8.88
N LEU A 169 -5.51 -0.64 8.29
CA LEU A 169 -4.30 -0.90 9.05
C LEU A 169 -4.02 0.28 9.98
N ASP A 170 -3.83 0.02 11.29
CA ASP A 170 -3.41 1.04 12.24
C ASP A 170 -1.93 1.36 11.99
N GLN A 171 -1.69 2.56 11.48
CA GLN A 171 -0.36 3.01 11.05
C GLN A 171 0.56 3.25 12.25
N ASP A 172 0.03 3.71 13.38
CA ASP A 172 0.83 3.99 14.57
C ASP A 172 1.25 2.67 15.22
N GLU A 173 0.34 1.70 15.31
CA GLU A 173 0.67 0.34 15.78
C GLU A 173 1.62 -0.37 14.83
N TRP A 174 1.39 -0.29 13.51
CA TRP A 174 2.28 -0.90 12.51
C TRP A 174 3.69 -0.34 12.61
N LYS A 175 3.82 0.99 12.68
CA LYS A 175 5.12 1.66 12.77
C LYS A 175 5.85 1.29 14.05
N LYS A 176 5.14 1.26 15.17
CA LYS A 176 5.69 0.85 16.46
C LYS A 176 6.21 -0.59 16.40
N ASP A 177 5.42 -1.52 15.89
CA ASP A 177 5.80 -2.93 15.78
C ASP A 177 6.99 -3.12 14.82
N PHE A 178 7.00 -2.38 13.71
CA PHE A 178 8.09 -2.36 12.75
C PHE A 178 9.40 -1.87 13.39
N GLU A 179 9.38 -0.72 14.06
CA GLU A 179 10.55 -0.14 14.73
C GLU A 179 11.07 -1.05 15.86
N GLN A 180 10.18 -1.59 16.68
CA GLN A 180 10.55 -2.56 17.74
C GLN A 180 11.11 -3.85 17.16
N GLY A 181 10.58 -4.29 16.01
CA GLY A 181 11.06 -5.48 15.31
C GLY A 181 12.50 -5.33 14.84
N LEU A 182 12.88 -4.14 14.37
CA LEU A 182 14.23 -3.83 13.90
C LEU A 182 15.29 -3.81 15.02
N GLU A 183 14.89 -3.71 16.29
CA GLU A 183 15.83 -3.74 17.41
C GLU A 183 16.55 -5.10 17.49
N GLU A 184 17.85 -5.06 17.80
CA GLU A 184 18.65 -6.28 17.96
C GLU A 184 18.13 -7.13 19.12
N GLY A 185 17.84 -8.41 18.85
CA GLY A 185 17.32 -9.33 19.85
C GLY A 185 15.83 -9.17 20.16
N SER A 186 15.09 -8.41 19.35
CA SER A 186 13.63 -8.33 19.46
C SER A 186 12.98 -9.71 19.30
N ALA A 187 11.81 -9.91 19.91
CA ALA A 187 11.06 -11.16 19.75
C ALA A 187 10.71 -11.42 18.28
N MET A 188 10.34 -10.37 17.54
CA MET A 188 10.08 -10.44 16.11
C MET A 188 11.30 -10.92 15.32
N ASN A 189 12.49 -10.39 15.61
CA ASN A 189 13.72 -10.81 14.96
C ASN A 189 14.02 -12.30 15.22
N ALA A 190 13.85 -12.75 16.47
CA ALA A 190 14.02 -14.16 16.83
C ALA A 190 13.03 -15.07 16.09
N ASP A 191 11.77 -14.67 15.99
CA ASP A 191 10.74 -15.43 15.28
C ASP A 191 11.01 -15.50 13.77
N LEU A 192 11.44 -14.39 13.15
CA LEU A 192 11.82 -14.36 11.74
C LEU A 192 13.04 -15.27 11.45
N GLN A 193 14.03 -15.29 12.34
CA GLN A 193 15.16 -16.22 12.23
C GLN A 193 14.72 -17.68 12.39
N ALA A 194 13.77 -17.96 13.28
CA ALA A 194 13.25 -19.32 13.48
C ALA A 194 12.48 -19.82 12.25
N GLN A 195 11.75 -18.95 11.55
CA GLN A 195 11.05 -19.31 10.31
C GLN A 195 11.99 -19.79 9.21
N ASP A 196 13.18 -19.18 9.09
CA ASP A 196 14.21 -19.59 8.13
C ASP A 196 14.73 -21.02 8.41
N GLN A 197 14.88 -21.38 9.69
CA GLN A 197 15.36 -22.70 10.10
C GLN A 197 14.37 -23.83 9.82
N ILE A 198 13.06 -23.55 9.88
CA ILE A 198 11.99 -24.53 9.62
C ILE A 198 11.93 -24.90 8.13
N ALA A 199 12.48 -24.06 7.26
CA ALA A 199 12.34 -24.18 5.82
C ALA A 199 13.34 -25.16 5.16
N ILE A 200 14.11 -25.91 5.97
CA ILE A 200 15.14 -26.88 5.58
C ILE A 200 14.72 -28.27 6.08
#